data_AF-B3SB66-F1
#
_entry.id   AF-B3SB66-F1
#
_cell.length_a   1.000
_cell.length_b   1.000
_cell.length_c   1.000
_cell.angle_alpha   90.00
_cell.angle_beta   90.00
_cell.angle_gamma   90.00
#
_symmetry.space_group_name_H-M   'P 1'
#
loop_
_entity.id
_entity.type
_entity.pdbx_description
1 polymer ?
#
loop_
_entity_poly.entity_id
_entity_poly.type
_entity_poly.pdbx_seq_one_letter_code
_entity_poly.pdbx_strand_id
1 'polypeptide(L)'
;MTVSIRYIISSSLTLLTNIWLLQLIIRRPKLRNFRNVILCSALITDIVFVCGYIIPRFVPFNEYPFDVRCGLFSRLGQCLFLSLNIHVFLLIAEIYVAISRPFALLGLTFKKVVLASVMITWTITLGIPVTFQIYIEIANVTSAANNICFETVYILYQVFTILVTSISVIVLLILLFSYCKIYSVVRKLSHNMRRLSGLANDDFMVTSDSSSNTRKVLQQIVFVFGFYLLFLGPFFVICIMNIFGLASVVTLRIATQIVQYISFMFPVFQPIILTIQRSDVREEAVRQLKYLFCCIKSAHRNAYNKSFSSSTRRVTQEFRHDLTTLIAYYSQGYTIRESNV
;
A
#
# COMPACT_ATOMS: atom_id res chain seq x y z
N MET A 1 -9.88 7.84 -23.51
CA MET A 1 -9.68 6.39 -23.24
C MET A 1 -8.40 6.07 -22.48
N THR A 2 -7.24 6.62 -22.85
CA THR A 2 -5.94 6.30 -22.20
C THR A 2 -5.84 6.71 -20.73
N VAL A 3 -6.47 7.83 -20.34
CA VAL A 3 -6.47 8.34 -18.96
C VAL A 3 -7.22 7.41 -18.01
N SER A 4 -8.45 6.99 -18.36
CA SER A 4 -9.27 6.09 -17.54
C SER A 4 -8.57 4.75 -17.29
N ILE A 5 -7.92 4.18 -18.30
CA ILE A 5 -7.16 2.91 -18.16
C ILE A 5 -6.05 3.04 -17.11
N ARG A 6 -5.30 4.15 -17.11
CA ARG A 6 -4.22 4.38 -16.13
C ARG A 6 -4.76 4.38 -14.69
N TYR A 7 -5.90 5.05 -14.47
CA TYR A 7 -6.53 5.11 -13.14
C TYR A 7 -7.20 3.79 -12.75
N ILE A 8 -7.73 3.01 -13.69
CA ILE A 8 -8.21 1.65 -13.42
C ILE A 8 -7.07 0.79 -12.89
N ILE A 9 -5.92 0.77 -13.60
CA ILE A 9 -4.76 -0.04 -13.19
C ILE A 9 -4.27 0.38 -11.80
N SER A 10 -4.08 1.67 -11.56
CA SER A 10 -3.66 2.21 -10.27
C SER A 10 -4.64 1.86 -9.15
N SER A 11 -5.94 2.01 -9.41
CA SER A 11 -7.02 1.70 -8.46
C SER A 11 -7.06 0.22 -8.10
N SER A 12 -7.00 -0.67 -9.10
CA SER A 12 -7.02 -2.11 -8.90
C SER A 12 -5.80 -2.57 -8.09
N LEU A 13 -4.61 -2.07 -8.41
CA LEU A 13 -3.39 -2.41 -7.66
C LEU A 13 -3.47 -1.92 -6.22
N THR A 14 -3.93 -0.68 -5.99
CA THR A 14 -4.10 -0.13 -4.65
C THR A 14 -5.08 -0.96 -3.84
N LEU A 15 -6.25 -1.29 -4.39
CA LEU A 15 -7.24 -2.12 -3.70
C LEU A 15 -6.66 -3.50 -3.37
N LEU A 16 -6.00 -4.13 -4.34
CA LEU A 16 -5.41 -5.46 -4.15
C LEU A 16 -4.37 -5.47 -3.02
N THR A 17 -3.40 -4.56 -3.04
CA THR A 17 -2.32 -4.53 -2.05
C THR A 17 -2.83 -4.14 -0.66
N ASN A 18 -3.73 -3.16 -0.57
CA ASN A 18 -4.28 -2.69 0.71
C ASN A 18 -5.24 -3.70 1.33
N ILE A 19 -6.15 -4.29 0.55
CA ILE A 19 -7.08 -5.33 1.05
C ILE A 19 -6.30 -6.56 1.49
N TRP A 20 -5.30 -7.00 0.72
CA TRP A 20 -4.47 -8.15 1.08
C TRP A 20 -3.79 -7.95 2.44
N LEU A 21 -3.11 -6.81 2.63
CA LEU A 21 -2.40 -6.53 3.88
C LEU A 21 -3.38 -6.34 5.05
N LEU A 22 -4.50 -5.66 4.83
CA LEU A 22 -5.53 -5.46 5.85
C LEU A 22 -6.12 -6.82 6.29
N GLN A 23 -6.42 -7.71 5.34
CA GLN A 23 -6.87 -9.07 5.63
C GLN A 23 -5.82 -9.86 6.41
N LEU A 24 -4.54 -9.74 6.08
CA LEU A 24 -3.46 -10.39 6.83
C LEU A 24 -3.45 -9.95 8.30
N ILE A 25 -3.55 -8.64 8.56
CA ILE A 25 -3.55 -8.09 9.92
C ILE A 25 -4.79 -8.54 10.69
N ILE A 26 -5.98 -8.47 10.07
CA ILE A 26 -7.25 -8.84 10.72
C ILE A 26 -7.31 -10.35 11.03
N ARG A 27 -6.83 -11.21 10.12
CA ARG A 27 -6.89 -12.67 10.28
C ARG A 27 -5.86 -13.21 11.27
N ARG A 28 -4.77 -12.48 11.54
CA ARG A 28 -3.69 -12.95 12.42
C ARG A 28 -3.81 -12.31 13.80
N PRO A 29 -4.20 -13.05 14.86
CA PRO A 29 -4.38 -12.48 16.19
C PRO A 29 -3.10 -11.85 16.75
N LYS A 30 -1.92 -12.38 16.39
CA LYS A 30 -0.61 -11.81 16.75
C LYS A 30 -0.41 -10.38 16.24
N LEU A 31 -1.03 -10.03 15.10
CA LEU A 31 -0.94 -8.71 14.47
C LEU A 31 -2.08 -7.78 14.92
N ARG A 32 -3.10 -8.27 15.62
CA ARG A 32 -4.21 -7.46 16.15
C ARG A 32 -3.82 -6.73 17.43
N ASN A 33 -2.77 -5.94 17.36
CA ASN A 33 -2.25 -5.15 18.46
C ASN A 33 -2.41 -3.64 18.19
N PHE A 34 -2.27 -2.84 19.25
CA PHE A 34 -2.45 -1.40 19.19
C PHE A 34 -1.50 -0.72 18.20
N ARG A 35 -0.28 -1.26 18.02
CA ARG A 35 0.74 -0.71 17.12
C ARG A 35 0.26 -0.70 15.67
N ASN A 36 -0.63 -1.62 15.29
CA ASN A 36 -1.13 -1.72 13.93
C ASN A 36 -2.41 -0.90 13.69
N VAL A 37 -2.91 -0.13 14.67
CA VAL A 37 -4.12 0.71 14.48
C VAL A 37 -3.91 1.79 13.44
N ILE A 38 -2.79 2.53 13.51
CA ILE A 38 -2.45 3.56 12.52
C ILE A 38 -2.29 2.93 11.13
N LEU A 39 -1.63 1.76 11.07
CA LEU A 39 -1.45 1.00 9.84
C LEU A 39 -2.80 0.60 9.23
N CYS A 40 -3.68 -0.03 9.99
CA CYS A 40 -5.02 -0.41 9.50
C CYS A 40 -5.81 0.82 9.02
N SER A 41 -5.77 1.92 9.78
CA SER A 41 -6.44 3.15 9.40
C SER A 41 -5.88 3.73 8.09
N ALA A 42 -4.57 3.67 7.88
CA ALA A 42 -3.94 4.09 6.63
C ALA A 42 -4.41 3.23 5.44
N LEU A 43 -4.44 1.90 5.59
CA LEU A 43 -4.92 0.98 4.54
C LEU A 43 -6.39 1.23 4.19
N ILE A 44 -7.22 1.52 5.20
CA ILE A 44 -8.64 1.85 4.98
C ILE A 44 -8.76 3.20 4.26
N THR A 45 -7.96 4.21 4.63
CA THR A 45 -7.90 5.49 3.94
C THR A 45 -7.57 5.30 2.45
N ASP A 46 -6.59 4.46 2.12
CA ASP A 46 -6.19 4.20 0.73
C ASP A 46 -7.31 3.51 -0.07
N ILE A 47 -8.02 2.55 0.55
CA ILE A 47 -9.19 1.89 -0.05
C ILE A 47 -10.31 2.92 -0.30
N VAL A 48 -10.62 3.76 0.70
CA VAL A 48 -11.66 4.80 0.57
C VAL A 48 -11.25 5.88 -0.42
N PHE A 49 -9.98 6.23 -0.52
CA PHE A 49 -9.43 7.16 -1.51
C PHE A 49 -9.67 6.65 -2.93
N VAL A 50 -9.42 5.37 -3.19
CA VAL A 50 -9.66 4.80 -4.50
C VAL A 50 -11.17 4.69 -4.80
N CYS A 51 -11.94 4.09 -3.89
CA CYS A 51 -13.36 3.81 -4.11
C CYS A 51 -14.22 5.08 -4.10
N GLY A 52 -13.93 6.02 -3.22
CA GLY A 52 -14.71 7.23 -3.02
C GLY A 52 -14.27 8.41 -3.90
N TYR A 53 -13.03 8.40 -4.39
CA TYR A 53 -12.50 9.50 -5.19
C TYR A 53 -11.97 9.06 -6.56
N ILE A 54 -10.95 8.21 -6.63
CA ILE A 54 -10.29 7.93 -7.93
C ILE A 54 -11.26 7.29 -8.93
N ILE A 55 -11.93 6.21 -8.52
CA ILE A 55 -12.86 5.47 -9.39
C ILE A 55 -13.99 6.38 -9.88
N PRO A 56 -14.84 6.97 -9.01
CA PRO A 56 -16.00 7.73 -9.47
C PRO A 56 -15.63 8.99 -10.26
N ARG A 57 -14.44 9.56 -10.03
CA ARG A 57 -14.01 10.80 -10.70
C ARG A 57 -13.30 10.58 -12.03
N PHE A 58 -12.40 9.61 -12.11
CA PHE A 58 -11.46 9.48 -13.24
C PHE A 58 -11.70 8.26 -14.14
N VAL A 59 -12.50 7.29 -13.69
CA VAL A 59 -12.80 6.07 -14.47
C VAL A 59 -13.93 6.26 -15.49
N PRO A 60 -15.03 7.00 -15.22
CA PRO A 60 -16.05 7.25 -16.23
C PRO A 60 -15.43 7.76 -17.53
N PHE A 61 -15.90 7.29 -18.69
CA PHE A 61 -15.32 7.56 -20.01
C PHE A 61 -15.56 9.00 -20.52
N ASN A 62 -15.62 9.96 -19.61
CA ASN A 62 -15.71 11.37 -19.93
C ASN A 62 -14.30 11.92 -20.22
N GLU A 63 -14.19 12.88 -21.14
CA GLU A 63 -12.90 13.54 -21.46
C GLU A 63 -12.35 14.36 -20.30
N TYR A 64 -13.19 14.68 -19.31
CA TYR A 64 -12.84 15.45 -18.12
C TYR A 64 -13.23 14.71 -16.83
N PRO A 65 -12.43 14.86 -15.76
CA PRO A 65 -12.74 14.25 -14.47
C PRO A 65 -14.12 14.71 -14.00
N PHE A 66 -14.99 13.74 -13.78
CA PHE A 66 -16.37 13.98 -13.43
C PHE A 66 -16.47 14.49 -11.99
N ASP A 67 -17.23 15.55 -11.79
CA ASP A 67 -17.52 16.05 -10.45
C ASP A 67 -19.02 16.21 -10.28
N VAL A 68 -19.51 15.89 -9.09
CA VAL A 68 -20.94 15.95 -8.77
C VAL A 68 -21.21 17.10 -7.82
N ARG A 69 -22.43 17.64 -7.93
CA ARG A 69 -23.02 18.60 -6.98
C ARG A 69 -22.02 19.66 -6.47
N CYS A 70 -21.57 20.53 -7.37
CA CYS A 70 -20.65 21.63 -7.05
C CYS A 70 -19.31 21.19 -6.43
N GLY A 71 -18.61 20.20 -7.00
CA GLY A 71 -17.23 19.92 -6.60
C GLY A 71 -17.04 18.91 -5.46
N LEU A 72 -18.05 18.07 -5.18
CA LEU A 72 -18.01 17.12 -4.07
C LEU A 72 -16.84 16.15 -4.16
N PHE A 73 -16.60 15.55 -5.33
CA PHE A 73 -15.50 14.60 -5.50
C PHE A 73 -14.15 15.30 -5.41
N SER A 74 -14.02 16.54 -5.91
CA SER A 74 -12.80 17.34 -5.68
C SER A 74 -12.47 17.49 -4.21
N ARG A 75 -13.45 17.93 -3.41
CA ARG A 75 -13.26 18.15 -1.97
C ARG A 75 -12.97 16.86 -1.23
N LEU A 76 -13.75 15.80 -1.52
CA LEU A 76 -13.53 14.48 -0.94
C LEU A 76 -12.13 13.96 -1.25
N GLY A 77 -11.67 14.14 -2.50
CA GLY A 77 -10.32 13.78 -2.91
C GLY A 77 -9.23 14.55 -2.16
N GLN A 78 -9.38 15.88 -2.00
CA GLN A 78 -8.43 16.70 -1.24
C GLN A 78 -8.37 16.29 0.23
N CYS A 79 -9.52 16.01 0.87
CA CYS A 79 -9.60 15.59 2.26
C CYS A 79 -9.04 14.17 2.47
N LEU A 80 -9.31 13.23 1.56
CA LEU A 80 -8.74 11.87 1.62
C LEU A 80 -7.22 11.88 1.35
N PHE A 81 -6.77 12.73 0.43
CA PHE A 81 -5.34 12.92 0.20
C PHE A 81 -4.64 13.58 1.40
N LEU A 82 -5.29 14.54 2.06
CA LEU A 82 -4.84 15.06 3.35
C LEU A 82 -4.75 13.95 4.39
N SER A 83 -5.77 13.11 4.50
CA SER A 83 -5.80 11.96 5.40
C SER A 83 -4.62 11.03 5.18
N LEU A 84 -4.29 10.72 3.93
CA LEU A 84 -3.13 9.91 3.59
C LEU A 84 -1.84 10.53 4.13
N ASN A 85 -1.63 11.84 3.93
CA ASN A 85 -0.46 12.54 4.44
C ASN A 85 -0.39 12.55 5.98
N ILE A 86 -1.54 12.74 6.66
CA ILE A 86 -1.61 12.65 8.12
C ILE A 86 -1.25 11.23 8.61
N HIS A 87 -1.74 10.18 7.95
CA HIS A 87 -1.41 8.81 8.30
C HIS A 87 0.09 8.51 8.12
N VAL A 88 0.68 8.98 7.02
CA VAL A 88 2.14 8.90 6.82
C VAL A 88 2.86 9.57 7.97
N PHE A 89 2.48 10.80 8.33
CA PHE A 89 3.03 11.52 9.48
C PHE A 89 2.90 10.73 10.79
N LEU A 90 1.73 10.17 11.09
CA LEU A 90 1.50 9.39 12.31
C LEU A 90 2.38 8.14 12.37
N LEU A 91 2.57 7.44 11.24
CA LEU A 91 3.46 6.28 11.14
C LEU A 91 4.92 6.67 11.42
N ILE A 92 5.37 7.81 10.92
CA ILE A 92 6.72 8.33 11.16
C ILE A 92 6.89 8.76 12.62
N ALA A 93 5.88 9.45 13.16
CA ALA A 93 5.87 9.85 14.56
C ALA A 93 5.95 8.63 15.50
N GLU A 94 5.24 7.55 15.19
CA GLU A 94 5.35 6.28 15.93
C GLU A 94 6.80 5.75 15.91
N ILE A 95 7.44 5.71 14.73
CA ILE A 95 8.83 5.25 14.59
C ILE A 95 9.77 6.16 15.40
N TYR A 96 9.61 7.47 15.30
CA TYR A 96 10.42 8.43 16.03
C TYR A 96 10.29 8.27 17.55
N VAL A 97 9.07 8.11 18.06
CA VAL A 97 8.82 7.86 19.49
C VAL A 97 9.43 6.53 19.90
N ALA A 98 9.35 5.49 19.07
CA ALA A 98 9.95 4.18 19.37
C ALA A 98 11.46 4.22 19.53
N ILE A 99 12.14 5.07 18.75
CA ILE A 99 13.58 5.25 18.84
C ILE A 99 13.95 6.17 20.01
N SER A 100 13.23 7.28 20.16
CA SER A 100 13.60 8.33 21.12
C SER A 100 13.20 7.98 22.55
N ARG A 101 12.09 7.25 22.73
CA ARG A 101 11.46 6.94 24.02
C ARG A 101 10.80 5.55 23.98
N PRO A 102 11.58 4.44 24.00
CA PRO A 102 11.04 3.09 23.81
C PRO A 102 9.98 2.69 24.85
N PHE A 103 10.12 3.14 26.11
CA PHE A 103 9.15 2.86 27.16
C PHE A 103 7.85 3.66 27.04
N ALA A 104 7.83 4.77 26.28
CA ALA A 104 6.63 5.58 26.12
C ALA A 104 5.53 4.85 25.33
N LEU A 105 5.88 3.90 24.45
CA LEU A 105 4.89 3.13 23.67
C LEU A 105 4.10 2.12 24.50
N LEU A 106 4.60 1.75 25.67
CA LEU A 106 3.90 0.82 26.58
C LEU A 106 2.79 1.54 27.37
N GLY A 107 2.85 2.87 27.46
CA GLY A 107 1.92 3.67 28.24
C GLY A 107 0.51 3.77 27.66
N LEU A 108 -0.49 3.73 28.53
CA LEU A 108 -1.91 3.99 28.19
C LEU A 108 -2.11 5.35 27.52
N THR A 109 -1.31 6.36 27.90
CA THR A 109 -1.37 7.72 27.33
C THR A 109 -1.06 7.70 25.83
N PHE A 110 -0.02 6.98 25.40
CA PHE A 110 0.31 6.85 23.97
C PHE A 110 -0.85 6.23 23.19
N LYS A 111 -1.51 5.22 23.78
CA LYS A 111 -2.67 4.57 23.15
C LYS A 111 -3.84 5.53 22.95
N LYS A 112 -4.16 6.32 23.97
CA LYS A 112 -5.22 7.33 23.90
C LYS A 112 -4.91 8.40 22.85
N VAL A 113 -3.67 8.89 22.80
CA VAL A 113 -3.24 9.89 21.81
C VAL A 113 -3.39 9.35 20.39
N VAL A 114 -2.89 8.15 20.11
CA VAL A 114 -2.98 7.57 18.76
C VAL A 114 -4.43 7.34 18.35
N LEU A 115 -5.29 6.82 19.24
CA LEU A 115 -6.71 6.64 18.93
C LEU A 115 -7.39 8.00 18.68
N ALA A 116 -7.14 9.00 19.51
CA ALA A 116 -7.66 10.35 19.32
C ALA A 116 -7.19 10.96 17.99
N SER A 117 -5.92 10.82 17.63
CA SER A 117 -5.38 11.29 16.35
C SER A 117 -6.06 10.63 15.16
N VAL A 118 -6.29 9.32 15.20
CA VAL A 118 -7.02 8.60 14.14
C VAL A 118 -8.46 9.10 14.05
N MET A 119 -9.16 9.22 15.17
CA MET A 119 -10.54 9.73 15.20
C MET A 119 -10.64 11.16 14.63
N ILE A 120 -9.76 12.06 15.07
CA ILE A 120 -9.69 13.44 14.55
C ILE A 120 -9.44 13.43 13.03
N THR A 121 -8.52 12.57 12.56
CA THR A 121 -8.22 12.45 11.13
C THR A 121 -9.46 12.06 10.34
N TRP A 122 -10.22 11.06 10.78
CA TRP A 122 -11.47 10.65 10.12
C TRP A 122 -12.56 11.72 10.18
N THR A 123 -12.72 12.38 11.33
CA THR A 123 -13.67 13.48 11.49
C THR A 123 -13.37 14.63 10.53
N ILE A 124 -12.10 15.01 10.38
CA ILE A 124 -11.68 16.04 9.41
C ILE A 124 -11.93 15.56 7.98
N THR A 125 -11.54 14.32 7.67
CA THR A 125 -11.59 13.75 6.32
C THR A 125 -13.01 13.67 5.76
N LEU A 126 -13.97 13.23 6.59
CA LEU A 126 -15.36 13.05 6.17
C LEU A 126 -16.24 14.24 6.53
N GLY A 127 -16.01 14.86 7.69
CA GLY A 127 -16.83 15.95 8.19
C GLY A 127 -16.74 17.21 7.34
N ILE A 128 -15.54 17.56 6.85
CA ILE A 128 -15.34 18.75 6.03
C ILE A 128 -16.12 18.66 4.70
N PRO A 129 -15.90 17.64 3.83
CA PRO A 129 -16.62 17.57 2.55
C PRO A 129 -18.14 17.54 2.73
N VAL A 130 -18.64 16.79 3.73
CA VAL A 130 -20.07 16.65 4.00
C VAL A 130 -20.69 17.96 4.47
N THR A 131 -20.08 18.64 5.46
CA THR A 131 -20.61 19.89 6.00
C THR A 131 -20.66 20.98 4.92
N PHE A 132 -19.60 21.09 4.12
CA PHE A 132 -19.57 22.04 3.02
C PHE A 132 -20.59 21.71 1.92
N GLN A 133 -20.79 20.43 1.62
CA GLN A 133 -21.79 20.01 0.65
C GLN A 133 -23.20 20.41 1.11
N ILE A 134 -23.52 20.17 2.37
CA ILE A 134 -24.80 20.55 2.97
C ILE A 134 -24.98 22.07 2.91
N TYR A 135 -23.95 22.84 3.26
CA TYR A 135 -24.00 24.31 3.20
C TYR A 135 -24.30 24.82 1.78
N ILE A 136 -23.60 24.29 0.77
CA ILE A 136 -23.81 24.67 -0.63
C ILE A 136 -25.22 24.29 -1.11
N GLU A 137 -25.71 23.09 -0.76
CA GLU A 137 -27.05 22.65 -1.14
C GLU A 137 -28.14 23.52 -0.49
N ILE A 138 -28.01 23.88 0.78
CA ILE A 138 -28.94 24.80 1.46
C ILE A 138 -28.90 26.20 0.82
N ALA A 139 -27.70 26.73 0.55
CA ALA A 139 -27.53 28.05 -0.06
C ALA A 139 -28.09 28.11 -1.48
N ASN A 140 -27.92 27.05 -2.28
CA ASN A 140 -28.46 26.98 -3.64
C ASN A 140 -29.98 26.86 -3.68
N VAL A 141 -30.62 26.27 -2.66
CA VAL A 141 -32.08 26.25 -2.55
C VAL A 141 -32.64 27.65 -2.26
N THR A 142 -31.91 28.47 -1.52
CA THR A 142 -32.36 29.81 -1.11
C THR A 142 -31.98 30.92 -2.09
N SER A 143 -31.04 30.69 -3.00
CA SER A 143 -30.57 31.69 -3.97
C SER A 143 -30.73 31.19 -5.41
N ALA A 144 -31.50 31.92 -6.22
CA ALA A 144 -31.81 31.58 -7.62
C ALA A 144 -30.61 31.73 -8.59
N ALA A 145 -29.37 31.69 -8.11
CA ALA A 145 -28.18 32.03 -8.88
C ALA A 145 -27.19 30.87 -8.98
N ASN A 146 -27.13 30.22 -10.16
CA ASN A 146 -26.17 29.19 -10.51
C ASN A 146 -24.68 29.62 -10.40
N ASN A 147 -24.39 30.91 -10.29
CA ASN A 147 -23.02 31.45 -10.25
C ASN A 147 -22.31 31.25 -8.89
N ILE A 148 -23.05 31.12 -7.79
CA ILE A 148 -22.47 30.96 -6.43
C ILE A 148 -21.68 29.65 -6.31
N CYS A 149 -22.14 28.61 -7.00
CA CYS A 149 -21.51 27.30 -7.02
C CYS A 149 -20.08 27.35 -7.57
N PHE A 150 -19.85 28.01 -8.71
CA PHE A 150 -18.55 27.99 -9.37
C PHE A 150 -17.49 28.77 -8.59
N GLU A 151 -17.82 29.99 -8.14
CA GLU A 151 -16.91 30.86 -7.40
C GLU A 151 -16.52 30.28 -6.04
N THR A 152 -17.51 29.78 -5.29
CA THR A 152 -17.28 29.15 -3.98
C THR A 152 -16.42 27.90 -4.12
N VAL A 153 -16.66 27.07 -5.14
CA VAL A 153 -15.86 25.87 -5.42
C VAL A 153 -14.42 26.22 -5.72
N TYR A 154 -14.19 27.25 -6.53
CA TYR A 154 -12.84 27.67 -6.90
C TYR A 154 -12.04 28.16 -5.69
N ILE A 155 -12.62 29.05 -4.88
CA ILE A 155 -11.97 29.58 -3.67
C ILE A 155 -11.64 28.45 -2.69
N LEU A 156 -12.61 27.57 -2.41
CA LEU A 156 -12.40 26.44 -1.51
C LEU A 156 -11.33 25.49 -2.05
N TYR A 157 -11.37 25.19 -3.34
CA TYR A 157 -10.36 24.34 -3.97
C TYR A 157 -8.94 24.90 -3.75
N GLN A 158 -8.76 26.22 -3.89
CA GLN A 158 -7.47 26.86 -3.64
C GLN A 158 -7.07 26.77 -2.16
N VAL A 159 -7.97 27.09 -1.23
CA VAL A 159 -7.70 27.02 0.23
C VAL A 159 -7.30 25.60 0.64
N PHE A 160 -8.04 24.58 0.19
CA PHE A 160 -7.70 23.18 0.47
C PHE A 160 -6.39 22.76 -0.18
N THR A 161 -6.11 23.22 -1.40
CA THR A 161 -4.83 22.92 -2.06
C THR A 161 -3.66 23.50 -1.27
N ILE A 162 -3.79 24.74 -0.76
CA ILE A 162 -2.78 25.36 0.12
C ILE A 162 -2.62 24.52 1.39
N LEU A 163 -3.71 24.20 2.07
CA LEU A 163 -3.67 23.43 3.33
C LEU A 163 -3.03 22.05 3.15
N VAL A 164 -3.43 21.31 2.11
CA VAL A 164 -2.85 20.00 1.76
C VAL A 164 -1.35 20.14 1.49
N THR A 165 -0.96 21.14 0.70
CA THR A 165 0.45 21.36 0.34
C THR A 165 1.27 21.73 1.57
N SER A 166 0.79 22.65 2.42
CA SER A 166 1.46 23.05 3.66
C SER A 166 1.65 21.88 4.62
N ILE A 167 0.61 21.07 4.86
CA ILE A 167 0.72 19.90 5.73
C ILE A 167 1.70 18.89 5.15
N SER A 168 1.67 18.66 3.85
CA SER A 168 2.60 17.73 3.20
C SER A 168 4.05 18.18 3.29
N VAL A 169 4.31 19.49 3.21
CA VAL A 169 5.63 20.09 3.45
C VAL A 169 6.04 19.91 4.91
N ILE A 170 5.12 20.07 5.87
CA ILE A 170 5.40 19.80 7.30
C ILE A 170 5.79 18.32 7.50
N VAL A 171 5.06 17.37 6.89
CA VAL A 171 5.41 15.94 6.95
C VAL A 171 6.83 15.71 6.42
N LEU A 172 7.18 16.38 5.31
CA LEU A 172 8.51 16.29 4.72
C LEU A 172 9.61 16.84 5.66
N LEU A 173 9.36 17.98 6.30
CA LEU A 173 10.30 18.58 7.26
C LEU A 173 10.50 17.69 8.49
N ILE A 174 9.43 17.06 8.97
CA ILE A 174 9.51 16.15 10.11
C ILE A 174 10.27 14.88 9.73
N LEU A 175 10.05 14.32 8.54
CA LEU A 175 10.85 13.20 8.02
C LEU A 175 12.34 13.54 7.99
N LEU A 176 12.68 14.70 7.44
CA LEU A 176 14.05 15.18 7.35
C LEU A 176 14.67 15.36 8.74
N PHE A 177 13.93 15.97 9.67
CA PHE A 177 14.38 16.16 11.04
C PHE A 177 14.59 14.83 11.78
N SER A 178 13.64 13.90 11.67
CA SER A 178 13.75 12.56 12.25
C SER A 178 14.97 11.83 11.69
N TYR A 179 15.20 11.90 10.38
CA TYR A 179 16.40 11.35 9.75
C TYR A 179 17.69 11.96 10.32
N CYS A 180 17.80 13.29 10.38
CA CYS A 180 18.96 13.98 10.92
C CYS A 180 19.25 13.61 12.39
N LYS A 181 18.20 13.48 13.21
CA LYS A 181 18.34 13.07 14.61
C LYS A 181 18.83 11.63 14.74
N ILE A 182 18.25 10.69 13.99
CA ILE A 182 18.64 9.28 14.04
C ILE A 182 20.06 9.10 13.52
N TYR A 183 20.41 9.77 12.41
CA TYR A 183 21.77 9.79 11.90
C TYR A 183 22.77 10.31 12.94
N SER A 184 22.41 11.38 13.66
CA SER A 184 23.24 11.93 14.73
C SER A 184 23.44 10.95 15.89
N VAL A 185 22.39 10.21 16.28
CA VAL A 185 22.47 9.17 17.34
C VAL A 185 23.38 8.03 16.88
N VAL A 186 23.22 7.54 15.65
CA VAL A 186 24.06 6.47 15.08
C VAL A 186 25.53 6.89 15.04
N ARG A 187 25.82 8.12 14.61
CA ARG A 187 27.20 8.63 14.55
C ARG A 187 27.82 8.72 15.94
N LYS A 188 27.08 9.20 16.95
CA LYS A 188 27.56 9.25 18.34
C LYS A 188 27.82 7.85 18.90
N LEU A 189 26.92 6.90 18.65
CA LEU A 189 27.08 5.51 19.11
C LEU A 189 28.31 4.85 18.46
N SER A 190 28.49 5.02 17.15
CA SER A 190 29.66 4.50 16.43
C SER A 190 30.97 5.11 16.94
N HIS A 191 30.99 6.42 17.21
CA HIS A 191 32.17 7.09 17.77
C HIS A 191 32.51 6.60 19.18
N ASN A 192 31.50 6.40 20.03
CA ASN A 192 31.69 5.89 21.39
C ASN A 192 32.17 4.43 21.39
N MET A 193 31.62 3.58 20.51
CA MET A 193 32.10 2.20 20.34
C MET A 193 33.56 2.16 19.89
N ARG A 194 33.96 3.02 18.94
CA ARG A 194 35.35 3.10 18.47
C ARG A 194 36.32 3.58 19.56
N ARG A 195 35.87 4.43 20.49
CA ARG A 195 36.64 4.83 21.67
C ARG A 195 36.78 3.68 22.68
N LEU A 196 35.71 2.93 22.95
CA LEU A 196 35.75 1.78 23.86
C LEU A 196 36.61 0.63 23.31
N SER A 197 36.53 0.34 22.01
CA SER A 197 37.35 -0.71 21.38
C SER A 197 38.85 -0.39 21.35
N GLY A 198 39.21 0.90 21.45
CA GLY A 198 40.62 1.30 21.60
C GLY A 198 41.16 1.18 23.03
N LEU A 199 40.30 0.90 24.01
CA LEU A 199 40.63 0.83 25.44
C LEU A 199 40.42 -0.57 26.05
N ALA A 200 39.68 -1.46 25.38
CA ALA A 200 39.36 -2.79 25.89
C ALA A 200 40.27 -3.87 25.28
N ASN A 201 41.07 -4.52 26.12
CA ASN A 201 41.59 -5.86 25.85
C ASN A 201 40.42 -6.85 25.67
N ASP A 202 40.64 -7.90 24.87
CA ASP A 202 39.75 -8.86 24.20
C ASP A 202 38.43 -9.37 24.86
N ASP A 203 38.06 -8.99 26.07
CA ASP A 203 36.95 -9.62 26.81
C ASP A 203 35.60 -8.88 26.79
N PHE A 204 35.51 -7.67 26.23
CA PHE A 204 34.23 -6.94 26.16
C PHE A 204 33.50 -7.19 24.83
N MET A 205 33.02 -8.43 24.66
CA MET A 205 32.12 -8.85 23.57
C MET A 205 30.69 -8.28 23.74
N VAL A 206 30.58 -7.00 24.10
CA VAL A 206 29.31 -6.31 24.32
C VAL A 206 28.64 -5.97 22.99
N THR A 207 27.76 -6.88 22.60
CA THR A 207 26.52 -6.70 21.84
C THR A 207 26.58 -5.82 20.58
N SER A 208 27.14 -6.38 19.50
CA SER A 208 27.02 -5.83 18.15
C SER A 208 25.56 -5.72 17.63
N ASP A 209 24.60 -6.31 18.33
CA ASP A 209 23.18 -6.35 17.94
C ASP A 209 22.45 -4.99 18.03
N SER A 210 22.83 -4.09 18.94
CA SER A 210 22.12 -2.80 19.07
C SER A 210 22.46 -1.83 17.92
N SER A 211 23.72 -1.86 17.46
CA SER A 211 24.19 -1.06 16.32
C SER A 211 23.58 -1.55 15.01
N SER A 212 23.48 -2.88 14.82
CA SER A 212 22.90 -3.47 13.62
C SER A 212 21.40 -3.16 13.48
N ASN A 213 20.66 -3.15 14.58
CA ASN A 213 19.23 -2.80 14.59
C ASN A 213 19.00 -1.31 14.29
N THR A 214 19.82 -0.42 14.84
CA THR A 214 19.70 1.02 14.57
C THR A 214 19.97 1.36 13.09
N ARG A 215 20.96 0.71 12.48
CA ARG A 215 21.25 0.88 11.04
C ARG A 215 20.11 0.39 10.14
N LYS A 216 19.46 -0.72 10.49
CA LYS A 216 18.27 -1.22 9.75
C LYS A 216 17.12 -0.21 9.81
N VAL A 217 16.86 0.37 10.98
CA VAL A 217 15.82 1.40 11.15
C VAL A 217 16.14 2.66 10.35
N LEU A 218 17.41 3.09 10.32
CA LEU A 218 17.84 4.23 9.49
C LEU A 218 17.58 3.97 8.00
N GLN A 219 17.95 2.79 7.49
CA GLN A 219 17.70 2.42 6.09
C GLN A 219 16.20 2.43 5.76
N GLN A 220 15.36 1.95 6.68
CA GLN A 220 13.90 1.95 6.51
C GLN A 220 13.33 3.38 6.42
N ILE A 221 13.83 4.33 7.20
CA ILE A 221 13.36 5.72 7.19
C ILE A 221 13.82 6.43 5.92
N VAL A 222 15.08 6.26 5.51
CA VAL A 222 15.60 6.80 4.25
C VAL A 222 14.80 6.27 3.07
N PHE A 223 14.48 4.97 3.09
CA PHE A 223 13.69 4.36 2.03
C PHE A 223 12.27 4.96 1.96
N VAL A 224 11.57 5.11 3.09
CA VAL A 224 10.24 5.78 3.11
C VAL A 224 10.33 7.22 2.65
N PHE A 225 11.31 7.97 3.14
CA PHE A 225 11.50 9.37 2.78
C PHE A 225 11.77 9.54 1.28
N GLY A 226 12.69 8.74 0.73
CA GLY A 226 12.98 8.74 -0.70
C GLY A 226 11.77 8.37 -1.53
N PHE A 227 10.98 7.39 -1.08
CA PHE A 227 9.75 6.98 -1.76
C PHE A 227 8.68 8.09 -1.73
N TYR A 228 8.49 8.72 -0.58
CA TYR A 228 7.57 9.85 -0.42
C TYR A 228 7.98 11.02 -1.33
N LEU A 229 9.27 11.39 -1.34
CA LEU A 229 9.80 12.43 -2.23
C LEU A 229 9.61 12.09 -3.71
N LEU A 230 9.89 10.85 -4.09
CA LEU A 230 9.81 10.42 -5.49
C LEU A 230 8.38 10.52 -6.04
N PHE A 231 7.39 10.08 -5.25
CA PHE A 231 6.00 10.01 -5.72
C PHE A 231 5.22 11.31 -5.50
N LEU A 232 5.43 11.99 -4.38
CA LEU A 232 4.63 13.15 -3.97
C LEU A 232 5.37 14.48 -4.16
N GLY A 233 6.71 14.48 -4.13
CA GLY A 233 7.54 15.68 -4.30
C GLY A 233 7.23 16.46 -5.58
N PRO A 234 7.24 15.83 -6.78
CA PRO A 234 6.93 16.53 -8.03
C PRO A 234 5.53 17.16 -8.03
N PHE A 235 4.55 16.50 -7.41
CA PHE A 235 3.19 17.03 -7.30
C PHE A 235 3.13 18.28 -6.42
N PHE A 236 3.82 18.28 -5.28
CA PHE A 236 3.88 19.47 -4.42
C PHE A 236 4.58 20.65 -5.08
N VAL A 237 5.64 20.41 -5.86
CA VAL A 237 6.30 21.48 -6.64
C VAL A 237 5.31 22.12 -7.61
N ILE A 238 4.52 21.32 -8.33
CA ILE A 238 3.49 21.82 -9.24
C ILE A 238 2.38 22.57 -8.50
N CYS A 239 1.95 22.08 -7.33
CA CYS A 239 0.99 22.80 -6.49
C CYS A 239 1.54 24.17 -6.04
N ILE A 240 2.80 24.24 -5.62
CA ILE A 240 3.47 25.49 -5.25
C ILE A 240 3.55 26.44 -6.45
N MET A 241 3.97 25.95 -7.62
CA MET A 241 4.01 26.75 -8.85
C MET A 241 2.63 27.29 -9.24
N ASN A 242 1.56 26.50 -9.03
CA ASN A 242 0.18 26.93 -9.24
C ASN A 242 -0.23 28.04 -8.26
N ILE A 243 0.10 27.89 -6.97
CA ILE A 243 -0.22 28.87 -5.93
C ILE A 243 0.45 30.22 -6.20
N PHE A 244 1.71 30.21 -6.65
CA PHE A 244 2.46 31.44 -6.93
C PHE A 244 2.34 31.95 -8.37
N GLY A 245 1.58 31.27 -9.24
CA GLY A 245 1.40 31.68 -10.65
C GLY A 245 2.68 31.67 -11.48
N LEU A 246 3.63 30.78 -11.18
CA LEU A 246 4.99 30.79 -11.75
C LEU A 246 5.11 30.18 -13.17
N ALA A 247 4.01 29.66 -13.74
CA ALA A 247 4.03 29.01 -15.05
C ALA A 247 2.73 29.22 -15.84
N SER A 248 2.81 29.00 -17.16
CA SER A 248 1.65 29.07 -18.04
C SER A 248 0.60 28.01 -17.68
N VAL A 249 -0.68 28.36 -17.83
CA VAL A 249 -1.82 27.48 -17.50
C VAL A 249 -1.77 26.17 -18.29
N VAL A 250 -1.34 26.20 -19.56
CA VAL A 250 -1.26 25.01 -20.42
C VAL A 250 -0.16 24.06 -19.96
N THR A 251 1.05 24.58 -19.71
CA THR A 251 2.17 23.79 -19.20
C THR A 251 1.82 23.15 -17.86
N LEU A 252 1.19 23.94 -16.98
CA LEU A 252 0.80 23.49 -15.65
C LEU A 252 -0.26 22.39 -15.70
N ARG A 253 -1.22 22.47 -16.63
CA ARG A 253 -2.28 21.45 -16.80
C ARG A 253 -1.71 20.08 -17.15
N ILE A 254 -0.84 20.01 -18.17
CA ILE A 254 -0.24 18.76 -18.63
C ILE A 254 0.68 18.19 -17.54
N ALA A 255 1.53 19.06 -16.96
CA ALA A 255 2.40 18.67 -15.87
C ALA A 255 1.61 18.09 -14.68
N THR A 256 0.55 18.80 -14.25
CA THR A 256 -0.34 18.37 -13.15
C THR A 256 -0.89 16.98 -13.39
N GLN A 257 -1.42 16.68 -14.58
CA GLN A 257 -1.97 15.35 -14.87
C GLN A 257 -0.93 14.23 -14.70
N ILE A 258 0.29 14.46 -15.18
CA ILE A 258 1.38 13.48 -15.09
C ILE A 258 1.81 13.30 -13.63
N VAL A 259 2.15 14.40 -12.94
CA VAL A 259 2.64 14.31 -11.56
C VAL A 259 1.57 13.82 -10.59
N GLN A 260 0.31 14.18 -10.82
CA GLN A 260 -0.84 13.69 -10.04
C GLN A 260 -1.02 12.19 -10.21
N TYR A 261 -0.91 11.67 -11.44
CA TYR A 261 -0.97 10.23 -11.67
C TYR A 261 0.17 9.50 -10.95
N ILE A 262 1.40 10.04 -11.01
CA ILE A 262 2.53 9.50 -10.27
C ILE A 262 2.22 9.49 -8.78
N SER A 263 1.74 10.60 -8.20
CA SER A 263 1.36 10.64 -6.78
C SER A 263 0.27 9.64 -6.41
N PHE A 264 -0.69 9.37 -7.29
CA PHE A 264 -1.75 8.38 -7.03
C PHE A 264 -1.25 6.93 -7.10
N MET A 265 -0.02 6.69 -7.55
CA MET A 265 0.63 5.39 -7.42
C MET A 265 1.25 5.17 -6.03
N PHE A 266 1.42 6.20 -5.21
CA PHE A 266 1.97 6.06 -3.85
C PHE A 266 1.20 5.04 -2.97
N PRO A 267 -0.16 5.09 -2.90
CA PRO A 267 -0.95 4.10 -2.16
C PRO A 267 -0.76 2.65 -2.59
N VAL A 268 -0.36 2.40 -3.86
CA VAL A 268 -0.08 1.04 -4.36
C VAL A 268 1.07 0.41 -3.58
N PHE A 269 2.13 1.18 -3.37
CA PHE A 269 3.38 0.71 -2.79
C PHE A 269 3.43 0.83 -1.27
N GLN A 270 2.57 1.68 -0.69
CA GLN A 270 2.51 1.91 0.75
C GLN A 270 2.38 0.62 1.58
N PRO A 271 1.48 -0.34 1.26
CA PRO A 271 1.41 -1.64 1.95
C PRO A 271 2.72 -2.43 1.90
N ILE A 272 3.42 -2.41 0.77
CA ILE A 272 4.68 -3.15 0.56
C ILE A 272 5.76 -2.59 1.47
N ILE A 273 5.89 -1.26 1.46
CA ILE A 273 6.85 -0.54 2.30
C ILE A 273 6.59 -0.82 3.77
N LEU A 274 5.33 -0.71 4.22
CA LEU A 274 4.94 -0.93 5.61
C LEU A 274 5.16 -2.39 6.06
N THR A 275 4.96 -3.35 5.15
CA THR A 275 5.27 -4.77 5.39
C THR A 275 6.77 -4.98 5.59
N ILE A 276 7.62 -4.36 4.75
CA ILE A 276 9.08 -4.49 4.89
C ILE A 276 9.58 -3.90 6.21
N GLN A 277 8.95 -2.80 6.65
CA GLN A 277 9.34 -2.09 7.87
C GLN A 277 9.02 -2.85 9.15
N ARG A 278 7.84 -3.49 9.24
CA ARG A 278 7.38 -4.17 10.46
C ARG A 278 7.77 -5.64 10.43
N SER A 279 8.72 -6.04 11.28
CA SER A 279 9.20 -7.43 11.41
C SER A 279 8.08 -8.45 11.53
N ASP A 280 7.10 -8.16 12.40
CA ASP A 280 6.04 -9.10 12.76
C ASP A 280 5.08 -9.30 11.58
N VAL A 281 4.76 -8.21 10.88
CA VAL A 281 3.92 -8.23 9.68
C VAL A 281 4.65 -8.95 8.55
N ARG A 282 5.95 -8.67 8.37
CA ARG A 282 6.80 -9.31 7.36
C ARG A 282 6.88 -10.83 7.56
N GLU A 283 7.07 -11.29 8.79
CA GLU A 283 7.17 -12.72 9.08
C GLU A 283 5.88 -13.45 8.70
N GLU A 284 4.72 -12.91 9.10
CA GLU A 284 3.42 -13.50 8.77
C GLU A 284 3.11 -13.39 7.27
N ALA A 285 3.51 -12.31 6.60
CA ALA A 285 3.36 -12.15 5.16
C ALA A 285 4.19 -13.21 4.40
N VAL A 286 5.47 -13.38 4.77
CA VAL A 286 6.35 -14.40 4.18
C VAL A 286 5.81 -15.80 4.46
N ARG A 287 5.31 -16.07 5.66
CA ARG A 287 4.67 -17.33 6.01
C ARG A 287 3.46 -17.59 5.11
N GLN A 288 2.56 -16.62 4.94
CA GLN A 288 1.39 -16.76 4.07
C GLN A 288 1.78 -16.98 2.61
N LEU A 289 2.74 -16.22 2.08
CA LEU A 289 3.23 -16.39 0.72
C LEU A 289 3.85 -17.77 0.51
N LYS A 290 4.68 -18.25 1.45
CA LYS A 290 5.24 -19.61 1.40
C LYS A 290 4.15 -20.67 1.37
N TYR A 291 3.09 -20.54 2.18
CA TYR A 291 1.96 -21.46 2.14
C TYR A 291 1.24 -21.43 0.79
N LEU A 292 0.98 -20.23 0.23
CA LEU A 292 0.37 -20.10 -1.10
C LEU A 292 1.22 -20.76 -2.19
N PHE A 293 2.53 -20.48 -2.23
CA PHE A 293 3.44 -21.08 -3.20
C PHE A 293 3.60 -22.60 -3.01
N CYS A 294 3.61 -23.09 -1.77
CA CYS A 294 3.65 -24.53 -1.48
C CYS A 294 2.37 -25.23 -1.97
N CYS A 295 1.20 -24.65 -1.69
CA CYS A 295 -0.09 -25.17 -2.15
C CYS A 295 -0.19 -25.16 -3.67
N ILE A 296 0.30 -24.12 -4.35
CA ILE A 296 0.34 -24.06 -5.82
C ILE A 296 1.27 -25.16 -6.37
N LYS A 297 2.46 -25.34 -5.79
CA LYS A 297 3.41 -26.39 -6.22
C LYS A 297 2.85 -27.80 -6.01
N SER A 298 2.16 -28.03 -4.89
CA SER A 298 1.50 -29.30 -4.57
C SER A 298 0.31 -29.58 -5.50
N ALA A 299 -0.54 -28.57 -5.75
CA ALA A 299 -1.67 -28.68 -6.66
C ALA A 299 -1.21 -28.95 -8.11
N HIS A 300 -0.15 -28.29 -8.57
CA HIS A 300 0.45 -28.54 -9.89
C HIS A 300 1.02 -29.96 -10.00
N ARG A 301 1.71 -30.44 -8.96
CA ARG A 301 2.24 -31.81 -8.91
C ARG A 301 1.12 -32.86 -8.94
N ASN A 302 0.03 -32.62 -8.23
CA ASN A 302 -1.12 -33.52 -8.21
C ASN A 302 -1.89 -33.52 -9.54
N ALA A 303 -2.01 -32.36 -10.20
CA ALA A 303 -2.58 -32.26 -11.54
C ALA A 303 -1.74 -32.99 -12.59
N TYR A 304 -0.41 -32.84 -12.53
CA TYR A 304 0.53 -33.55 -13.40
C TYR A 304 0.48 -35.07 -13.18
N ASN A 305 0.50 -35.53 -11.92
CA ASN A 305 0.44 -36.96 -11.60
C ASN A 305 -0.90 -37.60 -12.01
N LYS A 306 -2.01 -36.87 -11.95
CA LYS A 306 -3.31 -37.33 -12.48
C LYS A 306 -3.33 -37.46 -14.00
N SER A 307 -2.64 -36.58 -14.72
CA SER A 307 -2.51 -36.65 -16.19
C SER A 307 -1.57 -37.78 -16.63
N PHE A 308 -0.50 -38.01 -15.86
CA PHE A 308 0.41 -39.13 -16.11
C PHE A 308 -0.24 -40.48 -15.79
N SER A 309 -0.98 -40.61 -14.68
CA SER A 309 -1.62 -41.89 -14.33
C SER A 309 -2.77 -42.27 -15.27
N SER A 310 -3.47 -41.29 -15.87
CA SER A 310 -4.50 -41.54 -16.88
C SER A 310 -3.90 -41.92 -18.24
N SER A 311 -2.75 -41.36 -18.63
CA SER A 311 -2.03 -41.76 -19.84
C SER A 311 -1.39 -43.14 -19.71
N THR A 312 -0.75 -43.44 -18.56
CA THR A 312 -0.14 -44.76 -18.31
C THR A 312 -1.19 -45.86 -18.20
N ARG A 313 -2.39 -45.59 -17.66
CA ARG A 313 -3.51 -46.55 -17.67
C ARG A 313 -4.06 -46.83 -19.06
N ARG A 314 -4.10 -45.84 -19.96
CA ARG A 314 -4.52 -46.08 -21.36
C ARG A 314 -3.50 -46.94 -22.10
N VAL A 315 -2.21 -46.64 -21.97
CA VAL A 315 -1.15 -47.45 -22.61
C VAL A 315 -1.10 -48.88 -22.05
N THR A 316 -1.31 -49.07 -20.74
CA THR A 316 -1.39 -50.43 -20.17
C THR A 316 -2.68 -51.16 -20.50
N GLN A 317 -3.79 -50.47 -20.80
CA GLN A 317 -5.02 -51.10 -21.31
C GLN A 317 -4.90 -51.49 -22.79
N GLU A 318 -4.28 -50.66 -23.64
CA GLU A 318 -3.95 -51.02 -25.03
C GLU A 318 -3.00 -52.23 -25.07
N PHE A 319 -1.92 -52.19 -24.29
CA PHE A 319 -0.94 -53.29 -24.27
C PHE A 319 -1.54 -54.60 -23.71
N ARG A 320 -2.49 -54.51 -22.76
CA ARG A 320 -3.19 -55.68 -22.23
C ARG A 320 -4.19 -56.23 -23.25
N HIS A 321 -4.83 -55.38 -24.05
CA HIS A 321 -5.73 -55.82 -25.13
C HIS A 321 -4.95 -56.54 -26.24
N ASP A 322 -3.81 -56.00 -26.67
CA ASP A 322 -2.96 -56.63 -27.69
C ASP A 322 -2.41 -57.98 -27.21
N LEU A 323 -1.99 -58.09 -25.96
CA LEU A 323 -1.49 -59.35 -25.39
C LEU A 323 -2.59 -60.42 -25.29
N THR A 324 -3.83 -60.07 -24.91
CA THR A 324 -4.96 -61.01 -24.94
C THR A 324 -5.32 -61.46 -26.35
N THR A 325 -5.16 -60.60 -27.34
CA THR A 325 -5.43 -60.94 -28.76
C THR A 325 -4.35 -61.88 -29.31
N LEU A 326 -3.09 -61.66 -28.94
CA LEU A 326 -1.95 -62.54 -29.27
C LEU A 326 -2.06 -63.92 -28.62
N ILE A 327 -2.51 -63.99 -27.36
CA ILE A 327 -2.72 -65.27 -26.65
C ILE A 327 -3.90 -66.04 -27.27
N ALA A 328 -4.97 -65.36 -27.69
CA ALA A 328 -6.10 -65.99 -28.40
C ALA A 328 -5.70 -66.52 -29.79
N TYR A 329 -4.80 -65.82 -30.49
CA TYR A 329 -4.28 -66.27 -31.79
C TYR A 329 -3.40 -67.52 -31.66
N TYR A 330 -2.60 -67.62 -30.60
CA TYR A 330 -1.77 -68.81 -30.35
C TYR A 330 -2.55 -70.03 -29.82
N SER A 331 -3.67 -69.83 -29.10
CA SER A 331 -4.48 -70.96 -28.60
C SER A 331 -5.34 -71.65 -29.67
N GLN A 332 -5.67 -70.95 -30.77
CA GLN A 332 -6.32 -71.55 -31.94
C GLN A 332 -5.36 -72.35 -32.84
N GLY A 333 -4.03 -72.16 -32.70
CA GLY A 333 -3.03 -72.92 -33.45
C GLY A 333 -2.72 -74.33 -32.90
N TYR A 334 -3.18 -74.65 -31.68
CA TYR A 334 -2.85 -75.93 -31.01
C TYR A 334 -4.00 -76.95 -30.98
N THR A 335 -5.17 -76.61 -31.53
CA THR A 335 -6.35 -77.51 -31.58
C THR A 335 -6.54 -78.21 -32.93
N ILE A 336 -5.52 -78.21 -33.79
CA ILE A 336 -5.50 -78.96 -35.06
C ILE A 336 -4.27 -79.88 -35.10
N ARG A 337 -4.12 -80.76 -34.10
CA ARG A 337 -3.21 -81.91 -34.21
C ARG A 337 -3.53 -83.06 -33.24
N GLU A 338 -4.80 -83.29 -32.94
CA GLU A 338 -5.27 -84.54 -32.31
C GLU A 338 -6.59 -84.97 -32.99
N SER A 339 -6.47 -85.30 -34.27
CA SER A 339 -7.43 -86.13 -35.00
C SER A 339 -6.76 -86.59 -36.28
N ASN A 340 -5.78 -87.49 -36.12
CA ASN A 340 -5.50 -88.61 -37.03
C ASN A 340 -4.20 -89.29 -36.62
N VAL A 341 -4.33 -90.60 -36.38
CA VAL A 341 -3.33 -91.65 -36.10
C VAL A 341 -3.04 -91.90 -34.62
#